data_AF-A0A3D3L9G8-F1
#
_entry.id   AF-A0A3D3L9G8-F1
#
_cell.length_a   1.000
_cell.length_b   1.000
_cell.length_c   1.000
_cell.angle_alpha   90.00
_cell.angle_beta   90.00
_cell.angle_gamma   90.00
#
_symmetry.space_group_name_H-M   'P 1'
#
loop_
_entity.id
_entity.type
_entity.pdbx_description
1 polymer ?
#
loop_
_entity_poly.entity_id
_entity_poly.type
_entity_poly.pdbx_seq_one_letter_code
_entity_poly.pdbx_strand_id
1 'polypeptide(L)'
;MAGFFKSLLQRFTKPDIDWDELEAVLVTGDLGPRLAMRIVDDLKAQGRKLHGADIVQVAREHVRKILPAEVRPLTPLEGRPKVVLIVGVNGTGKTTSTAKLAKLLHDQGSKVVLAAADTFRAAAVEQ
;
A
#
# COMPACT_ATOMS: atom_id res chain seq x y z
N MET A 1 6.42 -2.98 -6.32
CA MET A 1 6.32 -3.91 -5.18
C MET A 1 7.02 -5.25 -5.42
N ALA A 2 6.74 -6.01 -6.49
CA ALA A 2 7.45 -7.27 -6.77
C ALA A 2 8.99 -7.11 -6.91
N GLY A 3 9.45 -5.94 -7.35
CA GLY A 3 10.88 -5.62 -7.48
C GLY A 3 11.61 -5.31 -6.16
N PHE A 4 10.93 -4.76 -5.15
CA PHE A 4 11.58 -4.31 -3.90
C PHE A 4 12.09 -5.48 -3.06
N PHE A 5 11.24 -6.45 -2.74
CA PHE A 5 11.70 -7.62 -1.99
C PHE A 5 12.67 -8.48 -2.81
N LYS A 6 12.53 -8.50 -4.14
CA LYS A 6 13.49 -9.16 -5.02
C LYS A 6 14.86 -8.48 -4.98
N SER A 7 14.91 -7.15 -4.95
CA SER A 7 16.19 -6.42 -4.86
C SER A 7 16.87 -6.64 -3.50
N LEU A 8 16.12 -6.72 -2.41
CA LEU A 8 16.67 -7.09 -1.09
C LEU A 8 17.32 -8.48 -1.10
N LEU A 9 16.68 -9.49 -1.69
CA LEU A 9 17.25 -10.84 -1.81
C LEU A 9 18.54 -10.87 -2.63
N GLN A 10 18.62 -10.08 -3.70
CA GLN A 10 19.78 -10.03 -4.59
C GLN A 10 20.95 -9.25 -3.99
N ARG A 11 20.66 -8.23 -3.18
CA ARG A 11 21.67 -7.33 -2.61
C ARG A 11 22.30 -7.89 -1.33
N PHE A 12 21.49 -8.54 -0.48
CA PHE A 12 21.93 -9.10 0.80
C PHE A 12 22.10 -10.63 0.73
N THR A 13 23.01 -11.08 -0.15
CA THR A 13 23.35 -12.50 -0.33
C THR A 13 24.42 -12.99 0.65
N LYS A 14 25.26 -12.08 1.14
CA LYS A 14 26.32 -12.37 2.12
C LYS A 14 25.78 -12.23 3.55
N PRO A 15 26.33 -12.99 4.51
CA PRO A 15 25.90 -12.93 5.90
C PRO A 15 26.40 -11.71 6.67
N ASP A 16 27.38 -10.98 6.12
CA ASP A 16 27.84 -9.70 6.66
C ASP A 16 26.97 -8.59 6.08
N ILE A 17 26.01 -8.12 6.89
CA ILE A 17 25.03 -7.12 6.49
C ILE A 17 25.54 -5.75 6.89
N ASP A 18 25.72 -4.87 5.91
CA ASP A 18 25.83 -3.45 6.15
C ASP A 18 24.46 -2.91 6.59
N TRP A 19 24.37 -2.54 7.86
CA TRP A 19 23.12 -2.08 8.47
C TRP A 19 22.69 -0.71 7.98
N ASP A 20 23.64 0.18 7.69
CA ASP A 20 23.35 1.53 7.21
C ASP A 20 22.87 1.47 5.75
N GLU A 21 23.47 0.58 4.95
CA GLU A 21 22.98 0.29 3.60
C GLU A 21 21.57 -0.31 3.63
N LEU A 22 21.32 -1.27 4.52
CA LEU A 22 19.99 -1.86 4.67
C LEU A 22 18.94 -0.80 5.02
N GLU A 23 19.21 0.05 6.01
CA GLU A 23 18.30 1.12 6.39
C GLU A 23 18.01 2.04 5.19
N ALA A 24 19.04 2.49 4.47
CA ALA A 24 18.88 3.35 3.30
C ALA A 24 18.03 2.71 2.20
N VAL A 25 18.21 1.41 1.95
CA VAL A 25 17.40 0.66 0.98
C VAL A 25 15.93 0.57 1.43
N LEU A 26 15.68 0.34 2.72
CA LEU A 26 14.30 0.30 3.24
C LEU A 26 13.63 1.69 3.15
N VAL A 27 14.35 2.76 3.48
CA VAL A 27 13.84 4.14 3.39
C VAL A 27 13.53 4.53 1.94
N THR A 28 14.46 4.28 1.02
CA THR A 28 14.26 4.55 -0.42
C THR A 28 13.19 3.66 -1.05
N GLY A 29 12.82 2.56 -0.41
CA GLY A 29 11.68 1.71 -0.75
C GLY A 29 10.31 2.20 -0.26
N ASP A 30 10.19 3.45 0.17
CA ASP A 30 8.97 4.08 0.69
C ASP A 30 8.45 3.52 2.03
N LEU A 31 9.26 2.78 2.80
CA LEU A 31 8.88 2.34 4.16
C LEU A 31 8.99 3.49 5.18
N GLY A 32 9.80 4.50 4.87
CA GLY A 32 10.09 5.62 5.76
C GLY A 32 11.04 5.26 6.91
N PRO A 33 11.68 6.28 7.54
CA PRO A 33 12.78 6.08 8.47
C PRO A 33 12.38 5.33 9.74
N ARG A 34 11.19 5.64 10.29
CA ARG A 34 10.72 5.00 11.53
C ARG A 34 10.51 3.50 11.38
N LEU A 35 9.98 3.06 10.24
CA LEU A 35 9.76 1.64 9.99
C LEU A 35 11.07 0.92 9.66
N ALA A 36 11.93 1.56 8.87
CA ALA A 36 13.25 1.05 8.52
C ALA A 36 14.10 0.78 9.77
N MET A 37 14.22 1.75 10.68
CA MET A 37 14.95 1.58 11.94
C MET A 37 14.42 0.39 12.77
N ARG A 38 13.10 0.28 12.92
CA ARG A 38 12.49 -0.86 13.66
C ARG A 38 12.82 -2.21 13.05
N ILE A 39 12.79 -2.32 11.71
CA ILE A 39 13.15 -3.54 11.01
C ILE A 39 14.63 -3.88 11.25
N VAL A 40 15.51 -2.88 11.17
CA VAL A 40 16.95 -3.05 11.41
C VAL A 40 17.23 -3.47 12.85
N ASP A 41 16.59 -2.85 13.83
CA ASP A 41 16.74 -3.18 15.25
C ASP A 41 16.26 -4.62 15.54
N ASP A 42 15.09 -5.01 15.02
CA ASP A 42 14.54 -6.36 15.19
C ASP A 42 15.44 -7.42 14.52
N LEU A 43 16.08 -7.09 13.40
CA LEU A 43 17.07 -7.97 12.75
C LEU A 43 18.36 -8.08 13.60
N LYS A 44 18.92 -6.96 14.05
CA LYS A 44 20.13 -6.93 14.91
C LYS A 44 19.91 -7.74 16.20
N ALA A 45 18.73 -7.66 16.79
CA ALA A 45 18.36 -8.38 18.00
C ALA A 45 18.36 -9.91 17.85
N GLN A 46 18.28 -10.46 16.63
CA GLN A 46 18.29 -11.92 16.44
C GLN A 46 19.65 -12.56 16.76
N GLY A 47 20.75 -11.78 16.82
CA GLY A 47 22.06 -12.23 17.30
C GLY A 47 22.67 -13.41 16.52
N ARG A 48 22.18 -13.69 15.31
CA ARG A 48 22.62 -14.79 14.44
C ARG A 48 23.02 -14.26 13.07
N LYS A 49 23.65 -15.12 12.26
CA LYS A 49 23.84 -14.83 10.83
C LYS A 49 22.48 -14.76 10.14
N LEU A 50 22.29 -13.69 9.39
CA LEU A 50 21.08 -13.39 8.65
C LEU A 50 21.38 -13.38 7.15
N HIS A 51 20.37 -13.71 6.37
CA HIS A 51 20.40 -13.67 4.93
C HIS A 51 19.27 -12.78 4.40
N GLY A 52 19.30 -12.46 3.10
CA GLY A 52 18.24 -11.68 2.46
C GLY A 52 16.83 -12.21 2.73
N ALA A 53 16.66 -13.53 2.88
CA ALA A 53 15.37 -14.13 3.22
C ALA A 53 14.86 -13.69 4.60
N ASP A 54 15.73 -13.60 5.60
CA ASP A 54 15.39 -13.14 6.95
C ASP A 54 14.97 -11.67 6.93
N ILE A 55 15.71 -10.84 6.19
CA ILE A 55 15.39 -9.41 6.00
C ILE A 55 14.01 -9.25 5.38
N VAL A 56 13.72 -9.98 4.30
CA VAL A 56 12.43 -9.93 3.61
C VAL A 56 11.31 -10.41 4.53
N GLN A 57 11.54 -11.46 5.31
CA GLN A 57 10.55 -11.97 6.24
C GLN A 57 10.20 -10.93 7.31
N VAL A 58 11.21 -10.38 8.01
CA VAL A 58 11.01 -9.38 9.07
C VAL A 58 10.32 -8.14 8.48
N ALA A 59 10.80 -7.61 7.35
CA ALA A 59 10.18 -6.47 6.70
C ALA A 59 8.70 -6.71 6.36
N ARG A 60 8.35 -7.91 5.84
CA ARG A 60 6.95 -8.28 5.57
C ARG A 60 6.11 -8.32 6.83
N GLU A 61 6.64 -8.87 7.93
CA GLU A 61 5.94 -8.94 9.20
C GLU A 61 5.62 -7.55 9.75
N HIS A 62 6.58 -6.62 9.70
CA HIS A 62 6.36 -5.23 10.11
C HIS A 62 5.33 -4.52 9.22
N VAL A 63 5.40 -4.67 7.90
CA VAL A 63 4.40 -4.10 6.99
C VAL A 63 3.02 -4.68 7.28
N ARG A 64 2.92 -6.00 7.49
CA ARG A 64 1.65 -6.67 7.81
C ARG A 64 1.02 -6.17 9.11
N LYS A 65 1.82 -5.85 10.13
CA LYS A 65 1.34 -5.27 11.40
C LYS A 65 0.74 -3.87 11.24
N ILE A 66 1.10 -3.14 10.18
CA ILE A 66 0.55 -1.80 9.88
C ILE A 66 -0.75 -1.89 9.10
N LEU A 67 -0.88 -2.91 8.24
CA LEU A 67 -2.07 -3.09 7.44
C LEU A 67 -3.25 -3.57 8.30
N PRO A 68 -4.49 -3.13 8.02
CA PRO A 68 -5.66 -3.63 8.71
C PRO A 68 -5.79 -5.14 8.49
N ALA A 69 -6.10 -5.88 9.56
CA ALA A 69 -6.24 -7.33 9.53
C ALA A 69 -7.42 -7.80 8.66
N GLU A 70 -8.44 -6.95 8.53
CA GLU A 70 -9.66 -7.25 7.79
C GLU A 70 -10.02 -6.12 6.84
N VAL A 71 -10.48 -6.48 5.64
CA VAL A 71 -11.05 -5.56 4.66
C VAL A 71 -12.57 -5.74 4.68
N ARG A 72 -13.31 -4.68 5.00
CA ARG A 72 -14.78 -4.72 4.96
C ARG A 72 -15.28 -4.51 3.53
N PRO A 73 -16.18 -5.36 3.02
CA PRO A 73 -16.73 -5.20 1.68
C PRO A 73 -17.63 -3.96 1.59
N LEU A 74 -17.69 -3.37 0.39
CA LEU A 74 -18.61 -2.28 0.09
C LEU A 74 -19.99 -2.83 -0.29
N THR A 75 -20.75 -3.30 0.71
CA THR A 75 -22.12 -3.80 0.51
C THR A 75 -23.17 -2.69 0.67
N PRO A 76 -24.29 -2.73 -0.10
CA PRO A 76 -25.45 -1.85 0.12
C PRO A 76 -26.03 -2.00 1.53
N LEU A 77 -26.69 -0.94 2.02
CA LEU A 77 -27.44 -0.98 3.27
C LEU A 77 -28.87 -1.46 3.00
N GLU A 78 -29.50 -2.12 3.98
CA GLU A 78 -30.90 -2.54 3.81
C GLU A 78 -31.81 -1.34 3.53
N GLY A 79 -32.64 -1.46 2.49
CA GLY A 79 -33.64 -0.46 2.11
C GLY A 79 -33.09 0.86 1.54
N ARG A 80 -31.77 1.03 1.35
CA ARG A 80 -31.21 2.28 0.79
C ARG A 80 -29.87 2.12 0.07
N PRO A 81 -29.58 2.95 -0.96
CA PRO A 81 -28.29 2.92 -1.62
C PRO A 81 -27.16 3.32 -0.65
N LYS A 82 -25.97 2.74 -0.85
CA LYS A 82 -24.76 3.15 -0.16
C LYS A 82 -24.11 4.30 -0.91
N VAL A 83 -23.95 5.45 -0.23
CA VAL A 83 -23.32 6.64 -0.79
C VAL A 83 -21.84 6.67 -0.39
N VAL A 84 -20.95 6.82 -1.37
CA VAL A 84 -19.50 6.91 -1.16
C VAL A 84 -19.01 8.22 -1.76
N LEU A 85 -18.45 9.10 -0.94
CA LEU A 85 -17.81 10.34 -1.37
C LEU A 85 -16.29 10.15 -1.47
N ILE A 86 -15.73 10.38 -2.65
CA ILE A 86 -14.27 10.28 -2.86
C ILE A 86 -13.64 11.67 -2.68
N VAL A 87 -12.79 11.78 -1.67
CA VAL A 87 -12.10 13.03 -1.30
C VAL A 87 -10.58 12.88 -1.42
N GLY A 88 -9.88 14.00 -1.63
CA GLY A 88 -8.42 14.01 -1.78
C GLY A 88 -7.91 15.23 -2.53
N VAL A 89 -6.61 15.48 -2.48
CA VAL A 89 -5.98 16.63 -3.16
C VAL A 89 -5.97 16.46 -4.68
N ASN A 90 -5.70 17.54 -5.42
CA ASN A 90 -5.65 17.51 -6.88
C ASN A 90 -4.53 16.57 -7.37
N GLY A 91 -4.79 15.85 -8.47
CA GLY A 91 -3.82 14.93 -9.06
C GLY A 91 -3.70 13.54 -8.41
N THR A 92 -4.40 13.26 -7.30
CA THR A 92 -4.34 11.94 -6.61
C THR A 92 -5.13 10.81 -7.28
N GLY A 93 -5.73 11.06 -8.45
CA GLY A 93 -6.48 10.04 -9.19
C GLY A 93 -7.89 9.77 -8.65
N LYS A 94 -8.56 10.77 -8.04
CA LYS A 94 -9.94 10.66 -7.53
C LYS A 94 -10.92 10.16 -8.59
N THR A 95 -11.08 10.88 -9.70
CA THR A 95 -12.00 10.52 -10.81
C THR A 95 -11.70 9.13 -11.35
N THR A 96 -10.42 8.82 -11.59
CA THR A 96 -9.98 7.49 -12.04
C THR A 96 -10.31 6.39 -11.04
N SER A 97 -10.13 6.64 -9.75
CA SER A 97 -10.44 5.68 -8.69
C SER A 97 -11.95 5.47 -8.54
N THR A 98 -12.75 6.53 -8.68
CA THR A 98 -14.22 6.47 -8.74
C THR A 98 -14.68 5.58 -9.89
N ALA A 99 -14.15 5.77 -11.10
CA ALA A 99 -14.49 4.96 -12.27
C ALA A 99 -14.10 3.48 -12.08
N LYS A 100 -12.89 3.21 -11.54
CA LYS A 100 -12.44 1.84 -11.24
C LYS A 100 -13.33 1.16 -10.20
N LEU A 101 -13.70 1.88 -9.14
CA LEU A 101 -14.60 1.36 -8.11
C LEU A 101 -15.99 1.08 -8.68
N ALA A 102 -16.53 1.98 -9.50
CA ALA A 102 -17.81 1.78 -10.16
C ALA A 102 -17.80 0.54 -11.07
N LYS A 103 -16.74 0.36 -11.88
CA LYS A 103 -16.58 -0.83 -12.71
C LYS A 103 -16.50 -2.10 -11.87
N LEU A 104 -15.71 -2.10 -10.80
CA LEU A 104 -15.59 -3.23 -9.89
C LEU A 104 -16.94 -3.64 -9.28
N LEU A 105 -17.72 -2.67 -8.79
CA LEU A 105 -19.04 -2.92 -8.19
C LEU A 105 -20.06 -3.38 -9.23
N HIS A 106 -20.02 -2.80 -10.43
CA HIS A 106 -20.86 -3.21 -11.55
C HIS A 106 -20.58 -4.66 -11.97
N ASP A 107 -19.30 -5.05 -12.07
CA ASP A 107 -18.89 -6.42 -12.39
C ASP A 107 -19.29 -7.42 -11.31
N GLN A 108 -19.43 -6.96 -10.06
CA GLN A 108 -19.98 -7.73 -8.94
C GLN A 108 -21.52 -7.75 -8.91
N GLY A 109 -22.20 -7.20 -9.91
CA GLY A 109 -23.66 -7.22 -10.05
C GLY A 109 -24.39 -6.07 -9.36
N SER A 110 -23.68 -5.07 -8.83
CA SER A 110 -24.31 -3.91 -8.21
C SER A 110 -24.87 -2.92 -9.23
N LYS A 111 -25.99 -2.27 -8.91
CA LYS A 111 -26.46 -1.07 -9.63
C LYS A 111 -25.69 0.14 -9.10
N VAL A 112 -24.98 0.83 -9.99
CA VAL A 112 -24.09 1.94 -9.63
C VAL A 112 -24.58 3.22 -10.29
N VAL A 113 -24.55 4.32 -9.55
CA VAL A 113 -24.79 5.67 -10.06
C VAL A 113 -23.55 6.51 -9.76
N LEU A 114 -23.07 7.26 -10.75
CA LEU A 114 -21.97 8.20 -10.61
C LEU A 114 -22.51 9.63 -10.58
N ALA A 115 -21.94 10.45 -9.70
CA ALA A 115 -22.23 11.87 -9.59
C ALA A 115 -20.91 12.66 -9.68
N ALA A 116 -20.75 13.45 -10.74
CA ALA A 116 -19.58 14.32 -10.91
C ALA A 116 -19.73 15.58 -10.04
N ALA A 117 -19.10 15.55 -8.86
CA ALA A 117 -19.16 16.65 -7.89
C ALA A 117 -17.96 17.62 -7.95
N ASP A 118 -16.97 17.36 -8.81
CA ASP A 118 -15.83 18.27 -9.04
C ASP A 118 -16.24 19.33 -10.08
N THR A 119 -16.72 20.47 -9.60
CA THR A 119 -17.17 21.59 -10.46
C THR A 119 -16.11 22.67 -10.65
N PHE A 120 -14.93 22.52 -10.04
CA PHE A 120 -13.87 23.54 -10.07
C PHE A 120 -12.89 23.31 -11.23
N ARG A 121 -12.58 22.04 -11.53
CA ARG A 121 -11.69 21.69 -12.63
C ARG A 121 -12.47 21.68 -13.95
N ALA A 122 -12.01 22.47 -14.93
CA ALA A 122 -12.56 22.42 -16.28
C ALA A 122 -12.49 20.99 -16.84
N ALA A 123 -13.59 20.52 -17.46
CA ALA A 123 -13.81 19.17 -17.97
C ALA A 123 -13.86 18.03 -16.93
N ALA A 124 -13.90 18.31 -15.62
CA ALA A 124 -14.01 17.24 -14.61
C ALA A 124 -15.33 16.45 -14.67
N VAL A 125 -16.37 17.03 -15.29
CA VAL A 125 -17.65 16.36 -15.56
C VAL A 125 -17.57 15.46 -16.80
N GLU A 126 -16.76 15.84 -17.80
CA GLU A 126 -16.59 15.08 -19.05
C GLU A 126 -15.58 13.93 -18.91
N GLN A 127 -14.65 14.05 -17.96
CA GLN A 127 -13.61 13.06 -17.63
C GLN A 127 -14.16 11.80 -16.96
#